data_AF-A0A348TQN8-F1
#
_entry.id   AF-A0A348TQN8-F1
#
_cell.length_a   1.000
_cell.length_b   1.000
_cell.length_c   1.000
_cell.angle_alpha   90.00
_cell.angle_beta   90.00
_cell.angle_gamma   90.00
#
_symmetry.space_group_name_H-M   'P 1'
#
loop_
_entity.id
_entity.type
_entity.pdbx_description
1 polymer ?
#
loop_
_entity_poly.entity_id
_entity_poly.type
_entity_poly.pdbx_seq_one_letter_code
_entity_poly.pdbx_strand_id
1 'polypeptide(L)' 'MKKKLLSIVTAAFTTAAFAQTARVQVIHNSADTAASVVDVYANGILLIDDFDFRSAIPYTSLPAGIDIELAVA' A
#
# COMPACT_ATOMS: atom_id res chain seq x y z
N MET A 1 22.78 -4.83 -50.32
CA MET A 1 22.80 -4.04 -49.07
C MET A 1 21.72 -2.97 -49.21
N LYS A 2 20.55 -2.99 -48.55
CA LYS A 2 20.29 -2.31 -47.27
C LYS A 2 18.83 -2.55 -46.80
N LYS A 3 18.24 -3.73 -47.00
CA LYS A 3 16.90 -4.08 -46.46
C LYS A 3 16.93 -4.49 -44.97
N LYS A 4 17.85 -3.93 -44.18
CA LYS A 4 17.96 -4.14 -42.72
C LYS A 4 17.75 -2.83 -41.97
N LEU A 5 16.67 -2.11 -42.27
CA LEU A 5 16.31 -0.90 -41.54
C LEU A 5 14.83 -0.90 -41.16
N LEU A 6 14.32 -2.07 -40.74
CA LEU A 6 12.98 -2.17 -40.16
C LEU A 6 12.96 -3.24 -39.07
N SER A 7 13.88 -3.14 -38.12
CA SER A 7 13.91 -4.04 -36.94
C SER A 7 14.24 -3.30 -35.64
N ILE A 8 14.13 -1.97 -35.60
CA ILE A 8 14.49 -1.15 -34.42
C ILE A 8 13.24 -0.43 -33.83
N VAL A 9 12.03 -0.94 -34.07
CA VAL A 9 10.80 -0.34 -33.49
C VAL A 9 9.95 -1.35 -32.70
N THR A 10 10.43 -2.57 -32.46
CA THR A 10 9.63 -3.63 -31.80
C THR A 10 10.04 -3.93 -30.35
N ALA A 11 11.02 -3.23 -29.77
CA ALA A 11 11.52 -3.58 -28.43
C ALA A 11 11.58 -2.37 -27.50
N ALA A 12 10.43 -1.78 -27.19
CA ALA A 12 10.20 -1.06 -25.92
C ALA A 12 8.73 -0.66 -25.80
N PHE A 13 7.80 -1.62 -25.87
CA PHE A 13 6.53 -1.43 -25.17
C PHE A 13 6.79 -1.85 -23.72
N THR A 14 7.51 -0.99 -22.97
CA THR A 14 7.55 -1.10 -21.52
C THR A 14 6.14 -0.82 -21.06
N THR A 15 5.36 -1.86 -20.83
CA THR A 15 4.13 -1.76 -20.05
C THR A 15 4.56 -1.24 -18.68
N ALA A 16 4.35 0.06 -18.44
CA ALA A 16 4.39 0.59 -17.09
C ALA A 16 3.28 -0.15 -16.34
N ALA A 17 3.65 -1.14 -15.53
CA ALA A 17 2.72 -1.74 -14.60
C ALA A 17 2.41 -0.66 -13.57
N PHE A 18 1.27 0.01 -13.72
CA PHE A 18 0.76 0.86 -12.66
C PHE A 18 0.45 -0.04 -11.48
N ALA A 19 1.17 0.13 -10.37
CA ALA A 19 0.81 -0.52 -9.12
C ALA A 19 -0.62 -0.06 -8.76
N GLN A 20 -1.59 -0.97 -8.86
CA GLN A 20 -2.97 -0.66 -8.47
C GLN A 20 -2.97 -0.39 -6.96
N THR A 21 -3.68 0.66 -6.55
CA THR A 21 -3.88 0.97 -5.14
C THR A 21 -5.34 0.84 -4.75
N ALA A 22 -5.59 0.52 -3.49
CA ALA A 22 -6.90 0.55 -2.86
C ALA A 22 -6.95 1.69 -1.84
N ARG A 23 -8.09 2.38 -1.77
CA ARG A 23 -8.34 3.39 -0.72
C ARG A 23 -8.77 2.68 0.54
N VAL A 24 -8.04 2.90 1.63
CA VAL A 24 -8.25 2.26 2.93
C VAL A 24 -8.44 3.32 4.00
N GLN A 25 -9.40 3.10 4.89
CA GLN A 25 -9.52 3.82 6.15
C GLN A 25 -9.36 2.83 7.29
N VAL A 26 -8.58 3.21 8.30
CA VAL A 26 -8.38 2.42 9.51
C VAL A 26 -9.08 3.13 10.67
N ILE A 27 -9.75 2.36 11.51
CA ILE A 27 -10.52 2.84 12.67
C ILE A 27 -10.09 2.01 13.88
N HIS A 28 -9.67 2.66 14.97
CA HIS A 28 -9.33 1.98 16.20
C HIS A 28 -10.57 1.80 17.08
N ASN A 29 -10.98 0.55 17.30
CA ASN A 29 -12.20 0.25 18.05
C ASN A 29 -12.00 -0.79 19.16
N SER A 30 -10.74 -1.07 19.55
CA SER A 30 -10.48 -1.91 20.72
C SER A 30 -10.71 -1.10 21.99
N ALA A 31 -11.68 -1.49 22.80
CA ALA A 31 -11.98 -0.83 24.08
C ALA A 31 -11.08 -1.31 25.25
N ASP A 32 -10.06 -2.11 24.96
CA ASP A 32 -9.08 -2.53 25.95
C ASP A 32 -8.24 -1.32 26.38
N THR A 33 -8.20 -1.07 27.68
CA THR A 33 -7.40 0.00 28.29
C THR A 33 -5.89 -0.17 28.04
N ALA A 34 -5.42 -1.41 27.86
CA ALA A 34 -4.01 -1.67 27.53
C ALA A 34 -3.66 -1.28 26.09
N ALA A 35 -4.68 -1.12 25.22
CA ALA A 35 -4.54 -0.74 23.82
C ALA A 35 -5.17 0.64 23.55
N SER A 36 -5.15 1.56 24.53
CA SER A 36 -5.75 2.89 24.37
C SER A 36 -5.11 3.71 23.25
N VAL A 37 -3.82 3.46 23.02
CA VAL A 37 -2.99 3.99 21.93
C VAL A 37 -2.23 2.80 21.36
N VAL A 38 -2.17 2.67 20.04
CA VAL A 38 -1.45 1.57 19.37
C VAL A 38 -0.71 2.07 18.14
N ASP A 39 0.35 1.36 17.76
CA ASP A 39 0.96 1.54 16.46
C ASP A 39 0.40 0.50 15.48
N VAL A 40 0.21 0.90 14.22
CA VAL A 40 -0.24 0.01 13.15
C VAL A 40 0.86 -0.11 12.12
N TYR A 41 1.20 -1.34 11.75
CA TYR A 41 2.22 -1.65 10.75
C TYR A 41 1.60 -2.37 9.56
N ALA A 42 2.09 -2.06 8.36
CA ALA A 42 1.81 -2.80 7.13
C ALA A 42 3.11 -3.37 6.57
N ASN A 43 3.19 -4.69 6.44
CA ASN A 43 4.39 -5.41 6.00
C ASN A 43 5.64 -5.01 6.82
N GLY A 44 5.47 -4.87 8.15
CA GLY A 44 6.54 -4.47 9.07
C GLY A 44 6.96 -3.00 9.01
N ILE A 45 6.31 -2.18 8.18
CA ILE A 45 6.56 -0.74 8.07
C ILE A 45 5.47 0.01 8.85
N LEU A 46 5.85 0.98 9.67
CA LEU A 46 4.92 1.82 10.42
C LEU A 46 3.96 2.54 9.45
N LEU A 47 2.68 2.29 9.61
CA LEU A 47 1.59 2.86 8.83
C LEU A 47 0.89 4.00 9.60
N ILE A 48 0.63 3.79 10.89
CA ILE A 48 -0.02 4.76 11.79
C ILE A 48 0.73 4.73 13.11
N ASP A 49 1.17 5.90 13.55
CA ASP A 49 1.87 6.14 14.81
C ASP A 49 0.89 6.70 15.83
N ASP A 50 0.96 6.26 17.09
CA ASP A 50 0.14 6.76 18.20
C ASP A 50 -1.39 6.81 17.89
N PHE A 51 -1.97 5.69 17.46
CA PHE A 51 -3.37 5.64 17.05
C PHE A 51 -4.34 5.56 18.24
N ASP A 52 -5.03 6.67 18.52
CA ASP A 52 -5.98 6.80 19.63
C ASP A 52 -7.26 5.96 19.47
N PHE A 53 -7.75 5.40 20.58
CA PHE A 53 -9.05 4.71 20.65
C PHE A 53 -10.21 5.60 20.15
N ARG A 54 -11.12 4.99 19.37
CA ARG A 54 -12.28 5.64 18.72
C ARG A 54 -11.93 6.79 17.78
N SER A 55 -10.70 6.78 17.26
CA SER A 55 -10.30 7.66 16.17
C SER A 55 -10.22 6.90 14.85
N ALA A 56 -10.17 7.65 13.75
CA ALA A 56 -9.99 7.14 12.41
C ALA A 56 -9.04 8.06 11.66
N ILE A 57 -8.18 7.47 10.82
CA ILE A 57 -7.36 8.26 9.92
C ILE A 57 -8.16 8.68 8.67
N PRO A 58 -7.74 9.73 7.94
CA PRO A 58 -8.19 9.93 6.57
C PRO A 58 -7.87 8.70 5.70
N TYR A 59 -8.57 8.58 4.57
CA TYR A 59 -8.25 7.51 3.62
C TYR A 59 -6.80 7.60 3.13
N THR A 60 -6.10 6.47 3.17
CA THR A 60 -4.76 6.30 2.59
C THR A 60 -4.80 5.30 1.43
N SER A 61 -3.72 5.21 0.66
CA SER A 61 -3.58 4.27 -0.46
C SER A 61 -2.62 3.15 -0.09
N LEU A 62 -3.10 1.90 -0.17
CA LEU A 62 -2.28 0.70 -0.03
C LEU A 62 -2.26 -0.10 -1.34
N PRO A 63 -1.24 -0.93 -1.59
CA PRO A 63 -1.22 -1.82 -2.75
C PRO A 63 -2.48 -2.69 -2.82
N ALA A 64 -3.05 -2.83 -4.01
CA ALA A 64 -4.21 -3.69 -4.25
C ALA A 64 -3.79 -5.01 -4.92
N GLY A 65 -4.57 -6.06 -4.68
CA GLY A 65 -4.37 -7.36 -5.34
C GLY A 65 -3.17 -8.16 -4.84
N ILE A 66 -2.57 -7.75 -3.72
CA ILE A 66 -1.55 -8.50 -3.00
C ILE A 66 -1.96 -8.66 -1.54
N ASP A 67 -1.42 -9.67 -0.87
CA ASP A 67 -1.55 -9.81 0.58
C ASP A 67 -0.74 -8.73 1.29
N ILE A 68 -1.32 -8.20 2.37
CA ILE A 68 -0.69 -7.22 3.26
C ILE A 68 -0.74 -7.80 4.66
N GLU A 69 0.42 -7.95 5.29
CA GLU A 69 0.51 -8.30 6.71
C GLU A 69 0.26 -7.06 7.56
N LEU A 70 -0.71 -7.14 8.46
CA LEU A 70 -0.99 -6.10 9.44
C LEU A 70 -0.52 -6.55 10.82
N ALA A 71 0.20 -5.67 11.52
CA ALA A 71 0.59 -5.86 12.91
C ALA A 71 0.17 -4.65 13.74
N VAL A 72 -0.07 -4.90 15.04
CA VAL A 72 -0.46 -3.90 16.03
C VAL A 72 0.46 -4.06 17.23
N ALA A 73 0.99 -2.94 17.75
CA ALA A 73 1.87 -2.90 18.92
C ALA A 73 1.32 -1.93 19.98
#